data_AF-A0A959GVD9-F1
#
_entry.id   AF-A0A959GVD9-F1
#
_cell.length_a   1.000
_cell.length_b   1.000
_cell.length_c   1.000
_cell.angle_alpha   90.00
_cell.angle_beta   90.00
_cell.angle_gamma   90.00
#
_symmetry.space_group_name_H-M   'P 1'
#
loop_
_entity.id
_entity.type
_entity.pdbx_description
1 polymer ?
#
loop_
_entity_poly.entity_id
_entity_poly.type
_entity_poly.pdbx_seq_one_letter_code
_entity_poly.pdbx_strand_id
1 'polypeptide(L)'
;MRQFAVLLFLSFSMAAYAQQGPCDTDGHHQFDFWVGEWAVYKTGTDTLVGHNTVRRILGGCVIEENWAGSTGFEGKSLNTYNPRDSTWNQVWADQSGATYHFTGRREGDSMK
;
A
#
# COMPACT_ATOMS: atom_id res chain seq x y z
N MET A 1 -17.76 0.40 65.79
CA MET A 1 -17.55 -0.63 64.75
C MET A 1 -17.42 0.09 63.39
N ARG A 2 -16.21 0.24 62.85
CA ARG A 2 -15.97 0.92 61.56
C ARG A 2 -16.12 -0.11 60.43
N GLN A 3 -17.15 0.05 59.59
CA GLN A 3 -17.29 -0.73 58.37
C GLN A 3 -16.42 -0.11 57.27
N PHE A 4 -15.48 -0.90 56.74
CA PHE A 4 -14.74 -0.57 55.52
C PHE A 4 -15.53 -1.12 54.33
N ALA A 5 -16.12 -0.23 53.52
CA ALA A 5 -16.72 -0.60 52.25
C ALA A 5 -15.61 -0.65 51.18
N VAL A 6 -15.35 -1.83 50.63
CA VAL A 6 -14.44 -2.02 49.50
C VAL A 6 -15.27 -1.88 48.22
N LEU A 7 -15.05 -0.80 47.47
CA LEU A 7 -15.61 -0.60 46.14
C LEU A 7 -14.71 -1.30 45.10
N LEU A 8 -15.17 -2.42 44.55
CA LEU A 8 -14.54 -3.05 43.38
C LEU A 8 -14.94 -2.27 42.12
N PHE A 9 -13.99 -1.52 41.54
CA PHE A 9 -14.14 -0.94 40.21
C PHE A 9 -13.87 -2.01 39.14
N LEU A 10 -14.92 -2.48 38.48
CA LEU A 10 -14.82 -3.28 37.25
C LEU A 10 -14.46 -2.34 36.10
N SER A 11 -13.17 -2.29 35.74
CA SER A 11 -12.70 -1.60 34.54
C SER A 11 -13.11 -2.39 33.29
N PHE A 12 -14.14 -1.90 32.60
CA PHE A 12 -14.58 -2.44 31.31
C PHE A 12 -13.65 -1.89 30.22
N SER A 13 -12.70 -2.70 29.76
CA SER A 13 -11.84 -2.33 28.62
C SER A 13 -12.69 -2.34 27.35
N MET A 14 -13.05 -1.16 26.84
CA MET A 14 -13.54 -1.04 25.46
C MET A 14 -12.39 -1.41 24.52
N ALA A 15 -12.48 -2.59 23.91
CA ALA A 15 -11.68 -2.89 22.73
C ALA A 15 -12.17 -1.96 21.61
N ALA A 16 -11.38 -0.95 21.28
CA ALA A 16 -11.60 -0.14 20.10
C ALA A 16 -11.35 -1.03 18.87
N TYR A 17 -12.41 -1.52 18.24
CA TYR A 17 -12.31 -2.10 16.91
C TYR A 17 -11.94 -0.97 15.96
N ALA A 18 -10.72 -0.99 15.43
CA ALA A 18 -10.35 -0.13 14.32
C ALA A 18 -11.35 -0.40 13.19
N GLN A 19 -12.03 0.65 12.74
CA GLN A 19 -13.03 0.53 11.68
C GLN A 19 -12.29 0.17 10.39
N GLN A 20 -12.43 -1.09 9.97
CA GLN A 20 -11.82 -1.59 8.74
C GLN A 20 -12.29 -0.72 7.57
N GLY A 21 -11.33 -0.17 6.83
CA GLY A 21 -11.60 0.61 5.63
C GLY A 21 -12.26 -0.26 4.54
N PRO A 22 -12.84 0.36 3.50
CA PRO A 22 -13.51 -0.38 2.42
C PRO A 22 -12.58 -1.37 1.68
N CYS A 23 -11.26 -1.20 1.80
CA CYS A 23 -10.24 -1.99 1.13
C CYS A 23 -9.17 -2.49 2.11
N ASP A 24 -9.63 -3.06 3.22
CA ASP A 24 -8.82 -3.62 4.32
C ASP A 24 -8.89 -5.15 4.32
N THR A 25 -8.60 -5.77 3.17
CA THR A 25 -8.52 -7.24 3.03
C THR A 25 -7.13 -7.66 2.59
N ASP A 26 -6.73 -8.90 2.91
CA ASP A 26 -5.41 -9.44 2.53
C ASP A 26 -5.06 -9.21 1.04
N GLY A 27 -6.05 -9.31 0.15
CA GLY A 27 -5.88 -9.00 -1.26
C GLY A 27 -5.48 -7.55 -1.56
N HIS A 28 -6.11 -6.58 -0.88
CA HIS A 28 -5.75 -5.17 -1.00
C HIS A 28 -4.40 -4.85 -0.38
N HIS A 29 -3.92 -5.68 0.56
CA HIS A 29 -2.62 -5.55 1.23
C HIS A 29 -1.45 -6.24 0.51
N GLN A 30 -1.72 -6.93 -0.62
CA GLN A 30 -0.71 -7.65 -1.39
C GLN A 30 0.53 -6.83 -1.76
N PHE A 31 0.36 -5.54 -2.00
CA PHE A 31 1.44 -4.61 -2.41
C PHE A 31 1.95 -3.71 -1.28
N ASP A 32 1.65 -3.99 -0.01
CA ASP A 32 2.11 -3.12 1.09
C ASP A 32 3.64 -3.02 1.19
N PHE A 33 4.36 -4.07 0.80
CA PHE A 33 5.83 -4.06 0.77
C PHE A 33 6.42 -2.99 -0.18
N TRP A 34 5.61 -2.48 -1.11
CA TRP A 34 6.02 -1.48 -2.11
C TRP A 34 5.74 -0.04 -1.68
N VAL A 35 4.83 0.16 -0.72
CA VAL A 35 4.41 1.48 -0.24
C VAL A 35 5.56 2.13 0.54
N GLY A 36 5.93 3.35 0.15
CA GLY A 36 7.04 4.08 0.77
C GLY A 36 7.67 5.12 -0.16
N GLU A 37 8.73 5.76 0.33
CA GLU A 37 9.60 6.64 -0.42
C GLU A 37 10.92 5.92 -0.69
N TRP A 38 11.34 5.87 -1.95
CA TRP A 38 12.46 5.07 -2.40
C TRP A 38 13.47 5.90 -3.16
N ALA A 39 14.74 5.76 -2.81
CA ALA A 39 15.85 6.09 -3.69
C ALA A 39 16.25 4.81 -4.46
N VAL A 40 16.14 4.85 -5.78
CA VAL A 40 16.35 3.67 -6.63
C VAL A 40 17.71 3.75 -7.28
N TYR A 41 18.49 2.67 -7.10
CA TYR A 41 19.85 2.56 -7.60
C TYR A 41 19.94 1.50 -8.69
N LYS A 42 20.88 1.70 -9.62
CA LYS A 42 21.20 0.69 -10.63
C LYS A 42 21.80 -0.55 -9.94
N THR A 43 21.30 -1.73 -10.29
CA THR A 43 21.77 -2.99 -9.70
C THR A 43 23.29 -3.15 -9.79
N GLY A 44 23.91 -3.41 -8.65
CA GLY A 44 25.35 -3.63 -8.53
C GLY A 44 26.20 -2.36 -8.49
N THR A 45 25.59 -1.17 -8.39
CA THR A 45 26.31 0.11 -8.28
C THR A 45 25.64 1.06 -7.29
N ASP A 46 26.35 2.10 -6.87
CA ASP A 46 25.82 3.22 -6.08
C ASP A 46 25.24 4.34 -6.97
N THR A 47 24.92 4.05 -8.22
CA THR A 47 24.38 5.03 -9.16
C THR A 47 22.88 5.19 -8.93
N LEU A 48 22.47 6.34 -8.40
CA LEU A 48 21.06 6.73 -8.31
C LEU A 48 20.47 6.87 -9.72
N VAL A 49 19.32 6.24 -9.96
CA VAL A 49 18.59 6.29 -11.23
C VAL A 49 17.22 7.00 -11.13
N GLY A 50 16.74 7.23 -9.91
CA GLY A 50 15.52 7.99 -9.68
C GLY A 50 15.00 7.88 -8.25
N HIS A 51 13.93 8.60 -8.00
CA HIS A 51 13.13 8.48 -6.79
C HIS A 51 11.75 7.94 -7.13
N ASN A 52 11.18 7.16 -6.22
CA ASN A 52 9.83 6.66 -6.33
C ASN A 52 9.05 6.96 -5.06
N THR A 53 7.85 7.53 -5.20
CA THR A 53 6.92 7.74 -4.08
C THR A 53 5.68 6.90 -4.33
N VAL A 54 5.45 5.91 -3.47
CA VAL A 54 4.36 4.96 -3.56
C VAL A 54 3.47 5.11 -2.34
N ARG A 55 2.19 5.43 -2.53
CA ARG A 55 1.26 5.73 -1.43
C ARG A 55 -0.11 5.10 -1.65
N ARG A 56 -0.80 4.80 -0.54
CA ARG A 56 -2.23 4.47 -0.59
C ARG A 56 -3.05 5.75 -0.69
N ILE A 57 -4.02 5.75 -1.61
CA ILE A 57 -5.00 6.82 -1.80
C ILE A 57 -6.41 6.23 -1.77
N LEU A 58 -7.43 7.09 -1.84
CA LEU A 58 -8.84 6.69 -1.95
C LEU A 58 -9.27 5.65 -0.90
N GLY A 59 -8.95 5.91 0.37
CA GLY A 59 -9.34 5.04 1.49
C GLY A 59 -8.65 3.68 1.52
N GLY A 60 -7.48 3.56 0.88
CA GLY A 60 -6.68 2.33 0.85
C GLY A 60 -6.94 1.43 -0.36
N CYS A 61 -7.92 1.77 -1.21
CA CYS A 61 -8.32 0.97 -2.36
C CYS A 61 -7.38 1.05 -3.55
N VAL A 62 -6.59 2.12 -3.63
CA VAL A 62 -5.68 2.36 -4.75
C VAL A 62 -4.30 2.69 -4.20
N ILE A 63 -3.27 2.11 -4.81
CA ILE A 63 -1.87 2.49 -4.62
C ILE A 63 -1.48 3.36 -5.80
N GLU A 64 -1.00 4.57 -5.52
CA GLU A 64 -0.45 5.48 -6.52
C GLU A 64 1.07 5.48 -6.41
N GLU A 65 1.71 5.34 -7.56
CA GLU A 65 3.15 5.51 -7.76
C GLU A 65 3.44 6.84 -8.45
N ASN A 66 4.50 7.52 -8.01
CA ASN A 66 5.06 8.68 -8.69
C ASN A 66 6.57 8.46 -8.87
N TRP A 67 6.98 8.19 -10.12
CA TRP A 67 8.36 7.99 -10.52
C TRP A 67 8.99 9.29 -11.02
N ALA A 68 10.18 9.61 -10.51
CA ALA A 68 11.02 10.72 -10.96
C ALA A 68 12.45 10.21 -11.24
N GLY A 69 12.75 9.94 -12.51
CA GLY A 69 14.03 9.45 -12.98
C GLY A 69 15.10 10.54 -13.05
N SER A 70 16.35 10.18 -12.76
CA SER A 70 17.47 11.13 -12.71
C SER A 70 17.83 11.76 -14.07
N THR A 71 17.36 11.19 -15.18
CA THR A 71 17.53 11.72 -16.54
C THR A 71 16.32 12.53 -17.03
N GLY A 72 15.38 12.85 -16.14
CA GLY A 72 14.16 13.59 -16.45
C GLY A 72 13.00 12.71 -16.96
N PHE A 73 13.13 11.38 -16.94
CA PHE A 73 12.01 10.47 -17.22
C PHE A 73 11.06 10.42 -16.02
N GLU A 74 9.78 10.64 -16.22
CA GLU A 74 8.73 10.71 -15.21
C GLU A 74 7.54 9.83 -15.60
N GLY A 75 6.92 9.23 -14.60
CA GLY A 75 5.70 8.49 -14.80
C GLY A 75 4.93 8.29 -13.52
N LYS A 76 3.72 7.76 -13.67
CA LYS A 76 2.80 7.46 -12.58
C LYS A 76 2.11 6.14 -12.84
N SER A 77 1.77 5.43 -11.78
CA SER A 77 0.87 4.29 -11.90
C SER A 77 -0.23 4.30 -10.85
N LEU A 78 -1.35 3.69 -11.20
CA LEU A 78 -2.44 3.36 -10.29
C LEU A 78 -2.57 1.84 -10.23
N ASN A 79 -2.39 1.27 -9.05
CA ASN A 79 -2.52 -0.15 -8.78
C ASN A 79 -3.74 -0.42 -7.88
N THR A 80 -4.53 -1.43 -8.27
CA THR A 80 -5.81 -1.79 -7.64
C THR A 80 -5.91 -3.30 -7.47
N TYR A 81 -6.80 -3.75 -6.59
CA TYR A 81 -7.12 -5.16 -6.40
C TYR A 81 -8.59 -5.42 -6.70
N ASN A 82 -8.87 -6.48 -7.47
CA ASN A 82 -10.22 -6.95 -7.76
C ASN A 82 -10.52 -8.22 -6.95
N PRO A 83 -11.39 -8.17 -5.93
CA PRO A 83 -11.70 -9.33 -5.12
C PRO A 83 -12.54 -10.40 -5.85
N ARG A 84 -13.16 -10.07 -7.00
CA ARG A 84 -14.00 -11.04 -7.74
C ARG A 84 -13.21 -12.13 -8.43
N ASP A 85 -12.02 -11.79 -8.93
CA ASP A 85 -11.14 -12.71 -9.67
C ASP A 85 -9.73 -12.82 -9.06
N SER A 86 -9.55 -12.20 -7.89
CA SER A 86 -8.31 -12.16 -7.11
C SER A 86 -7.13 -11.60 -7.88
N THR A 87 -7.37 -10.65 -8.80
CA THR A 87 -6.30 -10.01 -9.58
C THR A 87 -5.88 -8.68 -8.98
N TRP A 88 -4.60 -8.37 -9.11
CA TRP A 88 -4.14 -6.99 -9.06
C TRP A 88 -4.07 -6.43 -10.48
N ASN A 89 -4.33 -5.13 -10.63
CA ASN A 89 -4.33 -4.44 -11.91
C ASN A 89 -3.63 -3.10 -11.76
N GLN A 90 -2.67 -2.85 -12.64
CA GLN A 90 -1.92 -1.59 -12.68
C GLN A 90 -2.09 -0.92 -14.04
N VAL A 91 -2.28 0.39 -14.02
CA VAL A 91 -2.15 1.23 -15.20
C VAL A 91 -1.00 2.19 -14.97
N TRP A 92 0.00 2.14 -15.83
CA TRP A 92 1.11 3.08 -15.88
C TRP A 92 0.88 4.10 -16.99
N ALA A 93 1.30 5.34 -16.76
CA ALA A 93 1.46 6.37 -17.78
C ALA A 93 2.75 7.15 -17.57
N ASP A 94 3.38 7.59 -18.67
CA ASP A 94 4.58 8.43 -18.63
C ASP A 94 4.44 9.75 -19.40
N GLN A 95 5.47 10.58 -19.30
CA GLN A 95 5.51 11.92 -19.91
C GLN A 95 5.38 11.94 -21.43
N SER A 96 5.58 10.81 -22.12
CA SER A 96 5.45 10.71 -23.57
C SER A 96 4.00 10.47 -24.01
N GLY A 97 3.11 10.23 -23.04
CA GLY A 97 1.72 9.84 -23.27
C GLY A 97 1.56 8.34 -23.52
N ALA A 98 2.61 7.54 -23.33
CA ALA A 98 2.51 6.08 -23.38
C ALA A 98 1.78 5.55 -22.15
N THR A 99 1.04 4.45 -22.34
CA THR A 99 0.31 3.76 -21.27
C THR A 99 0.55 2.28 -21.33
N TYR A 100 0.75 1.66 -20.17
CA TYR A 100 0.91 0.22 -20.04
C TYR A 100 -0.10 -0.33 -19.02
N HIS A 101 -0.68 -1.48 -19.33
CA HIS A 101 -1.66 -2.14 -18.50
C HIS A 101 -1.09 -3.48 -18.04
N PHE A 102 -1.01 -3.68 -16.74
CA PHE A 102 -0.54 -4.91 -16.13
C PHE A 102 -1.68 -5.53 -15.32
N THR A 103 -1.76 -6.84 -15.35
CA THR A 103 -2.67 -7.63 -14.53
C THR A 103 -1.96 -8.87 -14.07
N GLY A 104 -2.29 -9.33 -12.88
CA GLY A 104 -1.65 -10.50 -12.32
C GLY A 104 -2.31 -11.00 -11.06
N ARG A 105 -1.70 -12.01 -10.45
CA ARG A 105 -2.14 -12.60 -9.18
C ARG A 105 -0.97 -12.81 -8.23
N ARG A 106 -1.28 -12.96 -6.94
CA ARG A 106 -0.30 -13.43 -5.96
C ARG A 106 -0.22 -14.95 -6.02
N GLU A 107 0.96 -15.47 -6.29
CA GLU A 107 1.30 -16.90 -6.23
C GLU A 107 2.38 -17.11 -5.17
N GLY A 108 2.00 -17.70 -4.03
CA GLY A 108 2.88 -17.74 -2.85
C GLY A 108 3.27 -16.32 -2.41
N ASP A 109 4.57 -16.07 -2.33
CA ASP A 109 5.13 -14.76 -1.95
C ASP A 109 5.47 -13.88 -3.17
N SER A 110 5.09 -14.30 -4.38
CA SER A 110 5.39 -13.59 -5.62
C SER A 110 4.14 -12.95 -6.22
N MET A 111 4.30 -11.75 -6.79
CA MET A 111 3.33 -11.13 -7.69
C MET A 111 3.68 -11.55 -9.12
N LYS A 112 2.78 -12.31 -9.76
CA LYS A 112 2.95 -12.87 -11.11
C LYS A 112 2.06 -12.18 -12.11
#